data_AF-A0A947MJ24-F1
#
_entry.id   AF-A0A947MJ24-F1
#
_cell.length_a   1.000
_cell.length_b   1.000
_cell.length_c   1.000
_cell.angle_alpha   90.00
_cell.angle_beta   90.00
_cell.angle_gamma   90.00
#
_symmetry.space_group_name_H-M   'P 1'
#
loop_
_entity.id
_entity.type
_entity.pdbx_description
1 polymer ?
#
loop_
_entity_poly.entity_id
_entity_poly.type
_entity_poly.pdbx_seq_one_letter_code
_entity_poly.pdbx_strand_id
1 'polypeptide(L)'
;MAGLSLVELIDAFHKQEISAEDYLVGLDRQIHNASRKLAELDKQQIATADQALWQEELLPGLQAAYEGLIGAAEEAKLYAQNRKDEILHGVGILIVGVDQIMEFVAIRSGLASAPTQALLNQALDPQSDGLALANRPVKGSAESEVAFLD
;
A
#
# COMPACT_ATOMS: atom_id res chain seq x y z
N MET A 1 14.30 -13.68 1.68
CA MET A 1 14.27 -13.45 0.22
C MET A 1 13.08 -12.57 -0.06
N ALA A 2 13.25 -11.45 -0.76
CA ALA A 2 12.15 -10.54 -1.10
C ALA A 2 11.12 -11.30 -1.97
N GLY A 3 9.83 -11.05 -1.74
CA GLY A 3 8.77 -11.65 -2.56
C GLY A 3 8.68 -10.96 -3.92
N LEU A 4 8.36 -11.70 -4.97
CA LEU A 4 8.08 -11.11 -6.29
C LEU A 4 6.88 -10.15 -6.20
N SER A 5 6.96 -9.02 -6.89
CA SER A 5 5.84 -8.11 -7.11
C SER A 5 4.74 -8.77 -7.95
N LEU A 6 3.56 -8.15 -8.03
CA LEU A 6 2.45 -8.68 -8.83
C LEU A 6 2.84 -8.83 -10.31
N VAL A 7 3.50 -7.83 -10.90
CA VAL A 7 3.98 -7.88 -12.29
C VAL A 7 4.99 -9.00 -12.48
N GLU A 8 5.98 -9.12 -11.60
CA GLU A 8 7.00 -10.15 -11.68
C GLU A 8 6.41 -11.56 -11.53
N LEU A 9 5.39 -11.74 -10.68
CA LEU A 9 4.66 -13.01 -10.55
C LEU A 9 3.96 -13.39 -11.86
N ILE A 10 3.25 -12.44 -12.47
CA ILE A 10 2.52 -12.66 -13.72
C ILE A 10 3.49 -12.99 -14.86
N ASP A 11 4.57 -12.21 -14.98
CA ASP A 11 5.59 -12.41 -16.01
C ASP A 11 6.30 -13.76 -15.87
N ALA A 12 6.75 -14.10 -14.64
CA ALA A 12 7.39 -15.39 -14.37
C ALA A 12 6.45 -16.56 -14.68
N PHE A 13 5.16 -16.45 -14.35
CA PHE A 13 4.18 -17.49 -14.65
C PHE A 13 3.80 -17.57 -16.14
N HIS A 14 3.78 -16.43 -16.84
CA HIS A 14 3.59 -16.38 -18.28
C HIS A 14 4.75 -17.05 -19.02
N LYS A 15 5.98 -16.82 -18.56
CA LYS A 15 7.22 -17.43 -19.06
C LYS A 15 7.44 -18.88 -18.59
N GLN A 16 6.54 -19.43 -17.77
CA GLN A 16 6.63 -20.78 -17.21
C GLN A 16 7.87 -21.00 -16.31
N GLU A 17 8.37 -19.93 -15.69
CA GLU A 17 9.51 -19.97 -14.76
C GLU A 17 9.11 -20.42 -13.35
N ILE A 18 7.82 -20.28 -13.01
CA ILE A 18 7.22 -20.73 -11.75
C ILE A 18 6.02 -21.63 -11.99
N SER A 19 5.71 -22.48 -11.01
CA SER A 19 4.54 -23.35 -11.06
C SER A 19 3.24 -22.56 -10.88
N ALA A 20 2.11 -23.18 -11.26
CA ALA A 20 0.79 -22.59 -11.00
C ALA A 20 0.50 -22.49 -9.49
N GLU A 21 1.03 -23.41 -8.69
CA GLU A 21 0.90 -23.37 -7.23
C GLU A 21 1.67 -22.17 -6.65
N ASP A 22 2.94 -22.01 -7.03
CA ASP A 22 3.77 -20.88 -6.58
C ASP A 22 3.19 -19.54 -7.00
N TYR A 23 2.65 -19.47 -8.22
CA TYR A 23 1.97 -18.29 -8.73
C TYR A 23 0.74 -17.93 -7.87
N LEU A 24 -0.15 -18.89 -7.61
CA LEU A 24 -1.36 -18.65 -6.81
C LEU A 24 -1.01 -18.28 -5.36
N VAL A 25 -0.02 -18.93 -4.76
CA VAL A 25 0.48 -18.58 -3.42
C VAL A 25 1.05 -17.16 -3.41
N GLY A 26 1.79 -16.78 -4.45
CA GLY A 26 2.30 -15.43 -4.64
C GLY A 26 1.18 -14.39 -4.71
N LEU A 27 0.15 -14.64 -5.52
CA LEU A 27 -1.01 -13.76 -5.64
C LEU A 27 -1.79 -13.63 -4.32
N ASP A 28 -2.01 -14.73 -3.61
CA ASP A 28 -2.69 -14.72 -2.31
C ASP A 28 -1.91 -13.90 -1.27
N ARG A 29 -0.57 -13.94 -1.31
CA ARG A 29 0.27 -13.07 -0.47
C ARG A 29 0.11 -11.59 -0.83
N GLN A 30 0.06 -11.25 -2.13
CA GLN A 30 -0.16 -9.88 -2.56
C GLN A 30 -1.51 -9.35 -2.09
N ILE A 31 -2.58 -10.14 -2.26
CA ILE A 31 -3.93 -9.80 -1.77
C ILE A 31 -3.93 -9.62 -0.25
N HIS A 32 -3.32 -10.55 0.49
CA HIS A 32 -3.27 -10.48 1.94
C HIS A 32 -2.51 -9.25 2.44
N ASN A 33 -1.37 -8.93 1.83
CA ASN A 33 -0.57 -7.77 2.18
C ASN A 33 -1.30 -6.45 1.91
N ALA A 34 -1.89 -6.30 0.72
CA ALA A 34 -2.67 -5.12 0.36
C ALA A 34 -3.90 -4.96 1.28
N SER A 35 -4.63 -6.05 1.55
CA SER A 35 -5.78 -6.06 2.45
C SER A 35 -5.42 -5.66 3.88
N ARG A 36 -4.28 -6.15 4.39
CA ARG A 36 -3.77 -5.77 5.71
C ARG A 36 -3.43 -4.28 5.76
N LYS A 37 -2.70 -3.77 4.76
CA LYS A 37 -2.33 -2.35 4.67
C LYS A 37 -3.57 -1.46 4.59
N LEU A 38 -4.56 -1.84 3.79
CA LEU A 38 -5.85 -1.16 3.71
C LEU A 38 -6.52 -1.07 5.09
N ALA A 39 -6.61 -2.19 5.81
CA ALA A 39 -7.17 -2.22 7.17
C ALA A 39 -6.32 -1.48 8.22
N GLU A 40 -5.06 -1.17 7.92
CA GLU A 40 -4.16 -0.40 8.78
C GLU A 40 -4.20 1.10 8.48
N LEU A 41 -4.59 1.53 7.27
CA LEU A 41 -4.67 2.95 6.90
C LEU A 41 -5.62 3.73 7.80
N ASP A 42 -6.82 3.20 8.06
CA ASP A 42 -7.80 3.83 8.97
C ASP A 42 -7.31 3.85 10.43
N LYS A 43 -6.34 2.97 10.73
CA LYS A 43 -5.53 2.86 11.95
C LYS A 43 -4.72 4.11 12.31
N GLN A 44 -4.31 4.87 11.29
CA GLN A 44 -3.18 5.77 11.40
C GLN A 44 -3.55 7.10 12.08
N GLN A 45 -2.70 7.51 13.03
CA GLN A 45 -2.87 8.78 13.74
C GLN A 45 -2.01 9.85 13.08
N ILE A 46 -2.63 10.60 12.18
CA ILE A 46 -1.97 11.68 11.44
C ILE A 46 -2.00 12.98 12.25
N ALA A 47 -0.91 13.73 12.20
CA ALA A 47 -0.82 15.03 12.85
C ALA A 47 -1.90 15.99 12.33
N THR A 48 -2.43 16.86 13.19
CA THR A 48 -3.51 17.81 12.83
C THR A 48 -3.13 18.69 11.64
N ALA A 49 -1.85 19.06 11.51
CA ALA A 49 -1.36 19.87 10.39
C ALA A 49 -1.49 19.18 9.02
N ASP A 50 -1.45 17.83 9.00
CA ASP A 50 -1.52 17.03 7.78
C ASP A 50 -2.92 16.43 7.56
N GLN A 51 -3.88 16.62 8.48
CA GLN A 51 -5.19 15.95 8.42
C GLN A 51 -5.96 16.25 7.14
N ALA A 52 -5.97 17.49 6.67
CA ALA A 52 -6.68 17.87 5.44
C ALA A 52 -6.08 17.15 4.22
N LEU A 53 -4.75 17.25 4.04
CA LEU A 53 -4.03 16.56 2.98
C LEU A 53 -4.24 15.04 3.05
N TRP A 54 -4.22 14.48 4.25
CA TRP A 54 -4.45 13.05 4.47
C TRP A 54 -5.84 12.61 4.04
N GLN A 55 -6.89 13.28 4.54
CA GLN A 55 -8.28 12.88 4.30
C GLN A 55 -8.72 13.14 2.87
N GLU A 56 -8.26 14.22 2.25
CA GLU A 56 -8.74 14.64 0.92
C GLU A 56 -7.97 14.01 -0.23
N GLU A 57 -6.66 13.75 -0.06
CA GLU A 57 -5.81 13.32 -1.16
C GLU A 57 -5.13 11.97 -0.89
N LEU A 58 -4.44 11.83 0.25
CA LEU A 58 -3.52 10.70 0.46
C LEU A 58 -4.26 9.40 0.82
N LEU A 59 -5.19 9.45 1.79
CA LEU A 59 -5.94 8.29 2.23
C LEU A 59 -6.80 7.69 1.11
N PRO A 60 -7.62 8.47 0.37
CA PRO A 60 -8.39 7.94 -0.74
C PRO A 60 -7.52 7.35 -1.84
N GLY A 61 -6.38 8.00 -2.14
CA GLY A 61 -5.42 7.49 -3.12
C GLY A 61 -4.83 6.14 -2.71
N LEU A 62 -4.36 6.01 -1.47
CA LEU A 62 -3.82 4.76 -0.96
C LEU A 62 -4.87 3.64 -0.90
N GLN A 63 -6.10 3.96 -0.50
CA GLN A 63 -7.22 3.00 -0.50
C GLN A 63 -7.48 2.49 -1.92
N ALA A 64 -7.64 3.40 -2.89
CA ALA A 64 -7.88 3.04 -4.28
C ALA A 64 -6.72 2.21 -4.89
N ALA A 65 -5.47 2.54 -4.55
CA ALA A 65 -4.31 1.78 -5.01
C ALA A 65 -4.31 0.35 -4.45
N TYR A 66 -4.58 0.15 -3.17
CA TYR A 66 -4.64 -1.18 -2.58
C TYR A 66 -5.83 -2.01 -3.07
N GLU A 67 -7.00 -1.39 -3.25
CA GLU A 67 -8.15 -2.04 -3.87
C GLU A 67 -7.85 -2.45 -5.32
N GLY A 68 -7.18 -1.58 -6.09
CA GLY A 68 -6.72 -1.87 -7.44
C GLY A 68 -5.73 -3.03 -7.49
N LEU A 69 -4.78 -3.10 -6.55
CA LEU A 69 -3.84 -4.23 -6.44
C LEU A 69 -4.55 -5.55 -6.12
N ILE A 70 -5.52 -5.52 -5.21
CA ILE A 70 -6.34 -6.70 -4.87
C ILE A 70 -7.11 -7.15 -6.12
N GLY A 71 -7.81 -6.25 -6.79
CA GLY A 71 -8.56 -6.56 -8.01
C GLY A 71 -7.67 -7.12 -9.12
N ALA A 72 -6.51 -6.51 -9.36
CA ALA A 72 -5.54 -6.98 -10.34
C ALA A 72 -5.03 -8.39 -10.00
N ALA A 73 -4.73 -8.67 -8.74
CA ALA A 73 -4.29 -9.99 -8.29
C ALA A 73 -5.42 -11.04 -8.40
N GLU A 74 -6.66 -10.69 -8.06
CA GLU A 74 -7.81 -11.58 -8.22
C GLU A 74 -8.07 -11.94 -9.69
N GLU A 75 -7.99 -10.95 -10.59
CA GLU A 75 -8.13 -11.17 -12.03
C GLU A 75 -6.94 -11.99 -12.58
N ALA A 76 -5.73 -11.77 -12.06
CA ALA A 76 -4.55 -12.56 -12.36
C ALA A 76 -4.70 -14.05 -11.94
N LYS A 77 -5.50 -14.37 -10.91
CA LYS A 77 -5.85 -15.76 -10.57
C LYS A 77 -6.73 -16.40 -11.66
N LEU A 78 -7.63 -15.63 -12.28
CA LEU A 78 -8.46 -16.11 -13.39
C LEU A 78 -7.61 -16.43 -14.62
N TYR A 79 -6.51 -15.69 -14.83
CA TYR A 79 -5.56 -15.99 -15.90
C TYR A 79 -4.91 -17.37 -15.76
N ALA A 80 -4.60 -17.83 -14.53
CA ALA A 80 -4.06 -19.17 -14.31
C ALA A 80 -4.96 -20.30 -14.80
N GLN A 81 -6.28 -20.08 -14.76
CA GLN A 81 -7.28 -21.08 -15.13
C GLN A 81 -7.58 -21.04 -16.64
N ASN A 82 -7.69 -19.84 -17.20
CA ASN A 82 -8.23 -19.65 -18.55
C ASN A 82 -7.16 -19.38 -19.61
N ARG A 83 -5.97 -18.91 -19.22
CA ARG A 83 -4.84 -18.55 -20.10
C ARG A 83 -5.25 -17.66 -21.29
N LYS A 84 -6.20 -16.74 -21.08
CA LYS A 84 -6.66 -15.79 -22.10
C LYS A 84 -5.86 -14.50 -22.01
N ASP A 85 -5.35 -14.02 -23.13
CA ASP A 85 -4.58 -12.77 -23.21
C ASP A 85 -5.43 -11.54 -22.87
N GLU A 86 -6.74 -11.59 -23.10
CA GLU A 86 -7.70 -10.56 -22.71
C GLU A 86 -7.68 -10.30 -21.19
N ILE A 87 -7.55 -11.37 -20.38
CA ILE A 87 -7.45 -11.27 -18.92
C ILE A 87 -6.11 -10.63 -18.55
N LEU A 88 -5.02 -11.07 -19.19
CA LEU A 88 -3.70 -10.50 -18.95
C LEU A 88 -3.66 -9.00 -19.28
N HIS A 89 -4.34 -8.59 -20.35
CA HIS A 89 -4.49 -7.20 -20.73
C HIS A 89 -5.28 -6.39 -19.69
N GLY A 90 -6.42 -6.92 -19.21
CA GLY A 90 -7.21 -6.31 -18.14
C GLY A 90 -6.40 -6.10 -16.86
N VAL A 91 -5.67 -7.14 -16.43
CA VAL A 91 -4.73 -7.06 -15.29
C VAL A 91 -3.69 -5.96 -15.52
N GLY A 92 -3.11 -5.87 -16.72
CA GLY A 92 -2.17 -4.82 -17.08
C GLY A 92 -2.73 -3.41 -16.96
N ILE A 93 -3.99 -3.19 -17.38
CA ILE A 93 -4.67 -1.89 -17.22
C ILE A 93 -4.83 -1.54 -15.74
N LEU A 94 -5.25 -2.49 -14.91
CA LEU A 94 -5.42 -2.27 -13.47
C LEU A 94 -4.09 -1.90 -12.80
N ILE A 95 -3.01 -2.62 -13.13
CA ILE A 95 -1.68 -2.33 -12.59
C ILE A 95 -1.20 -0.94 -12.98
N VAL A 96 -1.37 -0.54 -14.25
CA VAL A 96 -1.02 0.83 -14.70
C VAL A 96 -1.83 1.89 -13.95
N GLY A 97 -3.12 1.62 -13.70
CA GLY A 97 -3.96 2.51 -12.88
C GLY A 97 -3.45 2.66 -11.45
N VAL A 98 -3.05 1.55 -10.82
CA VAL A 98 -2.42 1.56 -9.49
C VAL A 98 -1.15 2.40 -9.51
N ASP A 99 -0.26 2.19 -10.48
CA ASP A 99 1.01 2.92 -10.57
C ASP A 99 0.80 4.44 -10.67
N GLN A 100 -0.18 4.87 -11.47
CA GLN A 100 -0.54 6.28 -11.61
C GLN A 100 -1.05 6.89 -10.29
N ILE A 101 -1.86 6.13 -9.54
CA ILE A 101 -2.37 6.57 -8.24
C ILE A 101 -1.23 6.65 -7.22
N MET A 102 -0.36 5.65 -7.19
CA MET A 102 0.79 5.60 -6.29
C MET A 102 1.80 6.72 -6.59
N GLU A 103 2.03 7.04 -7.86
CA GLU A 103 2.83 8.19 -8.29
C GLU A 103 2.20 9.51 -7.82
N PHE A 104 0.88 9.67 -7.99
CA PHE A 104 0.17 10.84 -7.49
C PHE A 104 0.34 10.99 -5.97
N VAL A 105 0.12 9.91 -5.20
CA VAL A 105 0.30 9.91 -3.74
C VAL A 105 1.75 10.24 -3.37
N ALA A 106 2.73 9.69 -4.09
CA ALA A 106 4.15 9.97 -3.87
C ALA A 106 4.48 11.45 -4.07
N ILE A 107 3.97 12.10 -5.12
CA ILE A 107 4.16 13.53 -5.37
C ILE A 107 3.53 14.35 -4.23
N ARG A 108 2.31 14.03 -3.83
CA ARG A 108 1.58 14.74 -2.76
C ARG A 108 2.20 14.53 -1.38
N SER A 109 2.86 13.39 -1.15
CA SER A 109 3.54 13.09 0.10
C SER A 109 4.57 14.16 0.50
N GLY A 110 5.21 14.82 -0.48
CA GLY A 110 6.20 15.87 -0.24
C GLY A 110 5.65 17.12 0.47
N LEU A 111 4.32 17.28 0.54
CA LEU A 111 3.65 18.36 1.26
C LEU A 111 3.36 18.04 2.72
N ALA A 112 3.45 16.76 3.12
CA ALA A 112 3.15 16.32 4.47
C ALA A 112 4.35 16.50 5.41
N SER A 113 4.12 16.46 6.72
CA SER A 113 5.20 16.45 7.70
C SER A 113 6.08 15.19 7.61
N ALA A 114 7.30 15.26 8.12
CA ALA A 114 8.26 14.14 8.07
C ALA A 114 7.72 12.81 8.67
N PRO A 115 6.99 12.81 9.81
CA PRO A 115 6.35 11.58 10.30
C PRO A 115 5.36 10.96 9.31
N THR A 116 4.52 11.78 8.67
CA THR A 116 3.55 11.32 7.67
C THR A 116 4.25 10.84 6.40
N GLN A 117 5.31 11.51 5.95
CA GLN A 117 6.14 11.02 4.85
C GLN A 117 6.78 9.66 5.15
N ALA A 118 7.25 9.43 6.38
CA ALA A 118 7.81 8.13 6.77
C ALA A 118 6.78 7.00 6.74
N LEU A 119 5.53 7.29 7.10
CA LEU A 119 4.40 6.38 6.93
C LEU A 119 4.10 6.13 5.45
N LEU A 120 4.06 7.18 4.64
CA LEU A 120 3.81 7.08 3.20
C LEU A 120 4.88 6.26 2.48
N ASN A 121 6.15 6.42 2.85
CA ASN A 121 7.22 5.59 2.29
C ASN A 121 7.04 4.11 2.62
N GLN A 122 6.51 3.77 3.80
CA GLN A 122 6.15 2.38 4.13
C GLN A 122 4.92 1.92 3.35
N ALA A 123 3.92 2.79 3.17
CA ALA A 123 2.72 2.47 2.41
C ALA A 123 3.03 2.18 0.93
N LEU A 124 3.88 3.02 0.34
CA LEU A 124 4.30 2.92 -1.05
C LEU A 124 5.29 1.77 -1.31
N ASP A 125 5.98 1.28 -0.29
CA ASP A 125 6.87 0.13 -0.42
C ASP A 125 6.07 -1.18 -0.50
N PRO A 126 6.04 -1.89 -1.65
CA PRO A 126 5.31 -3.14 -1.80
C PRO A 126 5.86 -4.27 -0.89
N GLN A 127 7.09 -4.15 -0.40
CA GLN A 127 7.73 -5.15 0.47
C GLN A 127 7.51 -4.88 1.96
N SER A 128 6.89 -3.77 2.34
CA SER A 128 6.67 -3.48 3.75
C SER A 128 5.62 -4.43 4.35
N ASP A 129 5.98 -5.02 5.49
CA ASP A 129 5.13 -5.95 6.23
C ASP A 129 4.03 -5.25 7.05
N GLY A 130 3.86 -3.93 6.91
CA GLY A 130 2.83 -3.19 7.63
C GLY A 130 3.07 -1.69 7.65
N LEU A 131 2.12 -0.96 8.23
CA LEU A 131 2.14 0.49 8.36
C LEU A 131 2.36 0.89 9.82
N ALA A 132 3.53 1.46 10.12
CA ALA A 132 3.83 2.00 11.43
C ALA A 132 4.37 3.44 11.36
N LEU A 133 3.75 4.36 12.10
CA LEU A 133 4.36 5.66 12.36
C LEU A 133 5.60 5.46 13.23
N ALA A 134 6.76 5.90 12.73
CA ALA A 134 8.04 5.81 13.45
C ALA A 134 8.02 6.58 14.79
N ASN A 135 7.09 7.51 14.97
CA ASN A 135 6.86 8.24 16.22
C ASN A 135 5.36 8.39 16.43
N ARG A 136 4.75 7.51 17.24
CA ARG A 136 3.41 7.81 17.78
C ARG A 136 3.53 9.09 18.60
N PRO A 137 2.73 10.14 18.35
CA PRO A 137 2.67 11.26 19.27
C PRO A 137 2.21 10.69 20.62
N VAL A 138 3.09 10.71 21.62
CA VAL A 138 2.75 10.33 22.99
C VAL A 138 1.66 11.30 23.43
N LYS A 139 0.45 10.79 23.61
CA LYS A 139 -0.68 11.50 24.19
C LYS A 139 -0.35 11.72 25.67
N GLY A 140 0.37 12.80 25.98
CA GLY A 140 0.80 13.13 27.34
C GLY A 140 2.03 14.01 27.40
N SER A 141 1.87 15.30 27.10
CA SER A 141 2.76 16.37 27.60
C SER A 141 1.97 17.67 27.66
N ALA A 142 0.86 17.59 28.37
CA ALA A 142 0.19 18.74 28.96
C ALA A 142 -0.18 18.31 30.36
N GLU A 143 0.79 18.36 31.29
CA GLU A 143 0.55 18.57 32.72
C GLU A 143 1.89 18.73 33.46
N SER A 144 2.07 19.94 33.99
CA SER A 144 2.77 20.33 35.22
C SER A 144 4.25 19.99 35.43
N GLU A 145 5.08 21.04 35.42
CA GLU A 145 5.84 21.49 36.61
C GLU A 145 6.61 22.79 36.29
N VAL A 146 6.09 23.93 36.73
CA VAL A 146 6.95 24.99 37.28
C VAL A 146 6.36 25.37 38.62
N ALA A 147 6.99 24.85 39.67
CA ALA A 147 6.68 25.09 41.05
C ALA A 147 6.82 26.58 41.39
N PHE A 148 5.84 27.07 42.14
CA PHE A 148 5.92 28.32 42.88
C PHE A 148 7.05 28.23 43.91
N LEU A 149 8.01 29.16 43.82
CA LEU A 149 8.80 29.65 44.94
C LEU A 149 8.97 31.16 44.76
N ASP A 150 8.15 31.92 45.48
CA ASP A 150 8.54 33.08 46.28
C ASP A 150 7.58 33.17 47.48
#